data_AF-A0A5D3EA02-F1
#
_entry.id   AF-A0A5D3EA02-F1
#
_cell.length_a   1.000
_cell.length_b   1.000
_cell.length_c   1.000
_cell.angle_alpha   90.00
_cell.angle_beta   90.00
_cell.angle_gamma   90.00
#
_symmetry.space_group_name_H-M   'P 1'
#
loop_
_entity.id
_entity.type
_entity.pdbx_description
1 polymer ?
#
loop_
_entity_poly.entity_id
_entity_poly.type
_entity_poly.pdbx_seq_one_letter_code
_entity_poly.pdbx_strand_id
1 'polypeptide(L)'
;MEEHAEQRVDLTLFSGKIGELKKQIAAVVVGQERTVDLLITCILADGHVLIEGVPGVAKTLLAKLIARLIDARFSRVQFTPDLMPSDVLGTTVFNMKTNDFDFHPGPVFADVVLVDEINRAPAKTQSALFEVMEERQVSIDGTTRRMGELYTIMATQNPVEQEGTYKLPEAQLDRFLMKITVDYPSLEEEVSILERHHANAALVKLKDVSPVITRDEILALRAMMNHVFVDRTLLQYIALIVQQTRTSKAVFLGASPRASVAMMQCAKAYALLQGRDFVTPEDIKFVAPYVLQHRLILTAEAEMEGYSPVKVTRRLIDKVEVPK
;
A
#
# COMPACT_ATOMS: atom_id res chain seq x y z
N MET A 1 6.80 -36.64 2.93
CA MET A 1 5.95 -35.75 2.11
C MET A 1 4.47 -35.94 2.46
N GLU A 2 4.14 -36.26 3.72
CA GLU A 2 2.81 -36.74 4.13
C GLU A 2 2.33 -36.25 5.52
N GLU A 3 2.96 -35.24 6.14
CA GLU A 3 2.60 -34.82 7.52
C GLU A 3 2.01 -33.40 7.65
N HIS A 4 1.63 -32.73 6.56
CA HIS A 4 1.01 -31.38 6.62
C HIS A 4 -0.49 -31.38 6.25
N ALA A 5 -1.21 -32.46 6.57
CA ALA A 5 -2.65 -32.56 6.30
C ALA A 5 -3.55 -31.91 7.36
N GLU A 6 -3.00 -31.17 8.34
CA GLU A 6 -3.79 -30.57 9.42
C GLU A 6 -4.07 -29.08 9.18
N GLN A 7 -5.36 -28.79 9.00
CA GLN A 7 -6.01 -27.49 8.79
C GLN A 7 -5.79 -26.81 7.43
N ARG A 8 -6.34 -27.41 6.36
CA ARG A 8 -6.68 -26.61 5.17
C ARG A 8 -7.69 -25.54 5.57
N VAL A 9 -7.27 -24.28 5.48
CA VAL A 9 -8.13 -23.12 5.71
C VAL A 9 -9.20 -23.12 4.60
N ASP A 10 -10.49 -23.05 4.98
CA ASP A 10 -11.55 -22.91 3.98
C ASP A 10 -11.54 -21.48 3.41
N LEU A 11 -10.75 -21.30 2.36
CA LEU A 11 -10.63 -20.04 1.62
C LEU A 11 -11.74 -19.85 0.58
N THR A 12 -12.68 -20.80 0.45
CA THR A 12 -13.67 -20.81 -0.65
C THR A 12 -14.59 -19.59 -0.58
N LEU A 13 -15.18 -19.36 0.60
CA LEU A 13 -16.07 -18.22 0.84
C LEU A 13 -15.32 -16.89 0.66
N PHE A 14 -14.06 -16.85 1.09
CA PHE A 14 -13.21 -15.66 0.97
C PHE A 14 -12.83 -15.35 -0.48
N SER A 15 -12.41 -16.36 -1.24
CA SER A 15 -12.06 -16.22 -2.66
C SER A 15 -13.26 -15.69 -3.46
N GLY A 16 -14.47 -16.17 -3.16
CA GLY A 16 -15.71 -15.62 -3.72
C GLY A 16 -15.92 -14.14 -3.39
N LYS A 17 -15.73 -13.74 -2.13
CA LYS A 17 -15.84 -12.33 -1.70
C LYS A 17 -14.77 -11.43 -2.33
N ILE A 18 -13.53 -11.90 -2.46
CA ILE A 18 -12.46 -11.17 -3.15
C ILE A 18 -12.77 -11.00 -4.64
N GLY A 19 -13.26 -12.06 -5.29
CA GLY A 19 -13.70 -11.99 -6.68
C GLY A 19 -14.79 -10.93 -6.88
N GLU A 20 -15.78 -10.91 -5.99
CA GLU A 20 -16.85 -9.89 -6.01
C GLU A 20 -16.30 -8.49 -5.73
N LEU A 21 -15.39 -8.33 -4.77
CA LEU A 21 -14.73 -7.05 -4.49
C LEU A 21 -13.99 -6.53 -5.74
N LYS A 22 -13.17 -7.37 -6.38
CA LYS A 22 -12.44 -6.99 -7.61
C LYS A 22 -13.39 -6.62 -8.75
N LYS A 23 -14.48 -7.37 -8.90
CA LYS A 23 -15.52 -7.11 -9.91
C LYS A 23 -16.21 -5.76 -9.70
N GLN A 24 -16.55 -5.42 -8.46
CA GLN A 24 -17.15 -4.11 -8.15
C GLN A 24 -16.15 -2.97 -8.39
N ILE A 25 -14.86 -3.19 -8.13
CA ILE A 25 -13.83 -2.21 -8.48
C ILE A 25 -13.71 -2.03 -9.99
N ALA A 26 -13.64 -3.12 -10.76
CA ALA A 26 -13.52 -3.07 -12.22
C ALA A 26 -14.73 -2.41 -12.91
N ALA A 27 -15.90 -2.46 -12.28
CA ALA A 27 -17.09 -1.75 -12.73
C ALA A 27 -16.95 -0.22 -12.64
N VAL A 28 -16.11 0.29 -11.73
CA VAL A 28 -15.92 1.73 -11.49
C VAL A 28 -14.60 2.24 -12.06
N VAL A 29 -13.52 1.47 -11.93
CA VAL A 29 -12.16 1.85 -12.31
C VAL A 29 -11.67 0.92 -13.42
N VAL A 30 -11.25 1.50 -14.54
CA VAL A 30 -10.74 0.77 -15.71
C VAL A 30 -9.23 0.60 -15.62
N GLY A 31 -8.71 -0.58 -15.98
CA GLY A 31 -7.28 -0.79 -16.23
C GLY A 31 -6.36 -0.89 -15.02
N GLN A 32 -6.91 -0.93 -13.80
CA GLN A 32 -6.12 -0.90 -12.56
C GLN A 32 -6.13 -2.20 -11.77
N GLU A 33 -6.43 -3.35 -12.40
CA GLU A 33 -6.53 -4.65 -11.72
C GLU A 33 -5.27 -4.99 -10.91
N ARG A 34 -4.09 -4.73 -11.47
CA ARG A 34 -2.82 -4.97 -10.77
C ARG A 34 -2.64 -4.06 -9.56
N THR A 35 -3.01 -2.79 -9.68
CA THR A 35 -2.96 -1.83 -8.57
C THR A 35 -3.92 -2.26 -7.47
N VAL A 36 -5.12 -2.71 -7.83
CA VAL A 36 -6.11 -3.26 -6.88
C VAL A 36 -5.51 -4.42 -6.09
N ASP A 37 -4.90 -5.38 -6.77
CA ASP A 37 -4.30 -6.55 -6.13
C ASP A 37 -3.20 -6.16 -5.14
N LEU A 38 -2.34 -5.21 -5.52
CA LEU A 38 -1.27 -4.71 -4.66
C LEU A 38 -1.80 -3.93 -3.45
N LEU A 39 -2.85 -3.13 -3.62
CA LEU A 39 -3.47 -2.38 -2.52
C LEU A 39 -4.14 -3.33 -1.52
N ILE A 40 -4.89 -4.34 -1.98
CA ILE A 40 -5.50 -5.34 -1.09
C ILE A 40 -4.40 -6.17 -0.42
N THR A 41 -3.36 -6.56 -1.15
CA THR A 41 -2.19 -7.25 -0.59
C THR A 41 -1.53 -6.43 0.52
N CYS A 42 -1.38 -5.12 0.32
CA CYS A 42 -0.81 -4.22 1.31
C CYS A 42 -1.70 -4.10 2.57
N ILE A 43 -3.02 -4.01 2.39
CA ILE A 43 -3.98 -4.02 3.51
C ILE A 43 -3.90 -5.35 4.27
N LEU A 44 -3.87 -6.49 3.59
CA LEU A 44 -3.76 -7.80 4.26
C LEU A 44 -2.41 -7.94 4.99
N ALA A 45 -1.31 -7.51 4.38
CA ALA A 45 0.02 -7.52 4.99
C ALA A 45 0.24 -6.46 6.09
N ASP A 46 -0.82 -5.80 6.54
CA ASP A 46 -0.79 -4.76 7.59
C ASP A 46 0.20 -3.62 7.30
N GLY A 47 0.32 -3.25 6.02
CA GLY A 47 1.27 -2.26 5.55
C GLY A 47 0.67 -0.90 5.22
N HIS A 48 1.57 0.00 4.85
CA HIS A 48 1.25 1.29 4.22
C HIS A 48 1.80 1.32 2.80
N VAL A 49 1.16 2.08 1.92
CA VAL A 49 1.49 2.11 0.49
C VAL A 49 1.71 3.54 0.00
N LEU A 50 2.74 3.71 -0.81
CA LEU A 50 3.01 4.94 -1.55
C LEU A 50 2.63 4.75 -3.01
N ILE A 51 1.69 5.54 -3.50
CA ILE A 51 1.17 5.49 -4.87
C ILE A 51 1.73 6.69 -5.64
N GLU A 52 2.72 6.44 -6.47
CA GLU A 52 3.28 7.43 -7.38
C GLU A 52 2.54 7.39 -8.71
N GLY A 53 2.19 8.54 -9.25
CA GLY A 53 1.64 8.61 -10.60
C GLY A 53 1.21 10.00 -10.98
N VAL A 54 0.87 10.18 -12.25
CA VAL A 54 0.36 11.45 -12.78
C VAL A 54 -1.03 11.79 -12.20
N PRO A 55 -1.43 13.08 -12.25
CA PRO A 55 -2.80 13.47 -11.90
C PRO A 55 -3.84 12.80 -12.82
N GLY A 56 -5.05 12.59 -12.30
CA GLY A 56 -6.18 12.12 -13.10
C GLY A 56 -6.32 10.59 -13.25
N VAL A 57 -5.37 9.78 -12.79
CA VAL A 57 -5.45 8.29 -12.88
C VAL A 57 -6.27 7.63 -11.75
N ALA A 58 -7.36 8.26 -11.33
CA ALA A 58 -8.35 7.70 -10.38
C ALA A 58 -7.83 7.15 -9.03
N LYS A 59 -6.61 7.50 -8.57
CA LYS A 59 -6.01 7.01 -7.31
C LYS A 59 -6.89 7.25 -6.08
N THR A 60 -7.41 8.46 -5.94
CA THR A 60 -8.32 8.85 -4.86
C THR A 60 -9.63 8.06 -4.90
N LEU A 61 -10.17 7.83 -6.10
CA LEU A 61 -11.39 7.04 -6.30
C LEU A 61 -11.16 5.59 -5.88
N LEU A 62 -10.03 5.01 -6.29
CA LEU A 62 -9.66 3.64 -5.97
C LEU A 62 -9.52 3.41 -4.45
N ALA A 63 -8.76 4.28 -3.76
CA ALA A 63 -8.59 4.18 -2.31
C ALA A 63 -9.93 4.26 -1.55
N LYS A 64 -10.79 5.21 -1.95
CA LYS A 64 -12.13 5.39 -1.36
C LYS A 64 -13.05 4.19 -1.63
N LEU A 65 -12.98 3.63 -2.82
CA LEU A 65 -13.78 2.46 -3.21
C LEU A 65 -13.36 1.22 -2.43
N ILE A 66 -12.06 0.95 -2.32
CA ILE A 66 -11.54 -0.16 -1.52
C ILE A 66 -12.00 -0.04 -0.06
N ALA A 67 -11.80 1.13 0.56
CA ALA A 67 -12.19 1.35 1.95
C ALA A 67 -13.69 1.08 2.18
N ARG A 68 -14.54 1.51 1.24
CA ARG A 68 -15.98 1.25 1.30
C ARG A 68 -16.34 -0.23 1.11
N LEU A 69 -15.67 -0.93 0.21
CA LEU A 69 -15.92 -2.35 -0.07
C LEU A 69 -15.50 -3.27 1.09
N ILE A 70 -14.56 -2.83 1.93
CA ILE A 70 -14.10 -3.56 3.11
C ILE A 70 -14.74 -3.07 4.43
N ASP A 71 -15.77 -2.23 4.35
CA ASP A 71 -16.45 -1.61 5.50
C ASP A 71 -15.51 -0.87 6.47
N ALA A 72 -14.48 -0.22 5.92
CA ALA A 72 -13.51 0.54 6.68
C ALA A 72 -13.88 2.03 6.77
N ARG A 73 -13.64 2.64 7.94
CA ARG A 73 -13.73 4.10 8.07
C ARG A 73 -12.65 4.73 7.18
N PHE A 74 -13.07 5.60 6.28
CA PHE A 74 -12.20 6.28 5.34
C PHE A 74 -12.02 7.74 5.73
N SER A 75 -10.77 8.21 5.67
CA SER A 75 -10.44 9.62 5.79
C SER A 75 -9.50 10.04 4.68
N ARG A 76 -9.63 11.30 4.24
CA ARG A 76 -8.77 11.90 3.22
C ARG A 76 -8.20 13.20 3.75
N VAL A 77 -6.89 13.35 3.60
CA VAL A 77 -6.18 14.59 3.87
C VAL A 77 -5.37 14.97 2.65
N GLN A 78 -5.49 16.22 2.23
CA GLN A 78 -4.67 16.79 1.16
C GLN A 78 -3.47 17.47 1.82
N PHE A 79 -2.27 17.09 1.43
CA PHE A 79 -1.06 17.75 1.92
C PHE A 79 -0.82 19.03 1.12
N THR A 80 -0.68 20.13 1.86
CA THR A 80 -0.42 21.47 1.33
C THR A 80 0.75 22.11 2.08
N PRO A 81 1.41 23.13 1.50
CA PRO A 81 2.60 23.75 2.12
C PRO A 81 2.33 24.40 3.49
N ASP A 82 1.09 24.74 3.78
CA ASP A 82 0.61 25.38 5.01
C ASP A 82 0.07 24.38 6.05
N LEU A 83 -0.02 23.09 5.71
CA LEU A 83 -0.60 22.07 6.59
C LEU A 83 0.25 21.88 7.86
N MET A 84 -0.38 21.97 9.03
CA MET A 84 0.28 21.77 10.31
C MET A 84 0.14 20.33 10.82
N PRO A 85 1.05 19.85 11.69
CA PRO A 85 0.90 18.54 12.34
C PRO A 85 -0.45 18.36 13.03
N SER A 86 -0.99 19.40 13.67
CA SER A 86 -2.30 19.37 14.34
C SER A 86 -3.46 19.11 13.38
N ASP A 87 -3.35 19.52 12.11
CA ASP A 87 -4.40 19.27 11.12
C ASP A 87 -4.45 17.80 10.70
N VAL A 88 -3.34 17.07 10.90
CA VAL A 88 -3.21 15.63 10.62
C VAL A 88 -3.51 14.79 11.85
N LEU A 89 -2.90 15.16 12.99
CA LEU A 89 -2.98 14.40 14.24
C LEU A 89 -4.23 14.74 15.06
N GLY A 90 -4.84 15.90 14.86
CA GLY A 90 -5.92 16.41 15.71
C GLY A 90 -5.43 17.49 16.67
N THR A 91 -6.40 18.12 17.33
CA THR A 91 -6.14 19.24 18.24
C THR A 91 -7.09 19.17 19.43
N THR A 92 -6.66 19.74 20.55
CA THR A 92 -7.46 19.87 21.75
C THR A 92 -8.06 21.27 21.80
N VAL A 93 -9.38 21.36 21.86
CA VAL A 93 -10.12 22.63 21.85
C VAL A 93 -10.76 22.83 23.22
N PHE A 94 -10.56 24.01 23.80
CA PHE A 94 -11.24 24.36 25.05
C PHE A 94 -12.73 24.59 24.81
N ASN A 95 -13.57 23.79 25.45
CA ASN A 95 -15.02 23.89 25.36
C ASN A 95 -15.54 24.78 26.50
N MET A 96 -15.93 26.01 26.14
CA MET A 96 -16.45 27.00 27.08
C MET A 96 -17.73 26.57 27.81
N LYS A 97 -18.49 25.59 27.30
CA LYS A 97 -19.71 25.10 27.95
C LYS A 97 -19.41 24.12 29.08
N THR A 98 -18.39 23.28 28.92
CA THR A 98 -17.99 22.27 29.90
C THR A 98 -16.84 22.73 30.78
N ASN A 99 -16.17 23.85 30.41
CA ASN A 99 -14.90 24.28 30.99
C ASN A 99 -13.82 23.18 30.95
N ASP A 100 -13.87 22.35 29.92
CA ASP A 100 -12.96 21.21 29.73
C ASP A 100 -12.32 21.26 28.33
N PHE A 101 -11.28 20.45 28.15
CA PHE A 101 -10.52 20.34 26.91
C PHE A 101 -10.99 19.12 26.10
N ASP A 102 -11.73 19.37 25.01
CA ASP A 102 -12.24 18.32 24.13
C ASP A 102 -11.23 18.01 23.02
N PHE A 103 -10.88 16.73 22.87
CA PHE A 103 -10.01 16.28 21.79
C PHE A 103 -10.80 16.12 20.49
N HIS A 104 -10.40 16.85 19.45
CA HIS A 104 -10.89 16.70 18.10
C HIS A 104 -9.92 15.82 17.30
N PRO A 105 -10.29 14.56 16.99
CA PRO A 105 -9.40 13.65 16.27
C PRO A 105 -9.13 14.15 14.86
N GLY A 106 -7.86 14.11 14.46
CA GLY A 106 -7.45 14.41 13.10
C GLY A 106 -7.82 13.29 12.11
N PRO A 107 -7.56 13.51 10.81
CA PRO A 107 -7.86 12.55 9.75
C PRO A 107 -7.16 11.19 9.91
N VAL A 108 -6.08 11.10 10.68
CA VAL A 108 -5.35 9.84 10.92
C VAL A 108 -6.12 8.81 11.75
N PHE A 109 -7.24 9.15 12.40
CA PHE A 109 -7.98 8.22 13.26
C PHE A 109 -8.96 7.28 12.51
N ALA A 110 -8.92 7.27 11.18
CA ALA A 110 -9.69 6.36 10.33
C ALA A 110 -8.98 5.01 10.14
N ASP A 111 -9.67 4.02 9.56
CA ASP A 111 -9.10 2.69 9.31
C ASP A 111 -8.27 2.68 8.02
N VAL A 112 -8.73 3.42 7.00
CA VAL A 112 -7.98 3.70 5.77
C VAL A 112 -7.83 5.22 5.61
N VAL A 113 -6.58 5.69 5.59
CA VAL A 113 -6.25 7.12 5.47
C VAL A 113 -5.59 7.37 4.13
N LEU A 114 -6.25 8.15 3.26
CA LEU A 114 -5.66 8.64 2.02
C LEU A 114 -4.94 9.97 2.30
N VAL A 115 -3.65 10.01 2.03
CA VAL A 115 -2.82 11.20 2.09
C VAL A 115 -2.46 11.62 0.68
N ASP A 116 -3.12 12.65 0.15
CA ASP A 116 -2.83 13.14 -1.19
C ASP A 116 -1.63 14.09 -1.21
N GLU A 117 -0.72 13.89 -2.15
CA GLU A 117 0.46 14.73 -2.40
C GLU A 117 1.36 14.92 -1.16
N ILE A 118 1.75 13.80 -0.55
CA ILE A 118 2.56 13.77 0.68
C ILE A 118 3.84 14.64 0.60
N ASN A 119 4.38 14.80 -0.59
CA ASN A 119 5.57 15.61 -0.88
C ASN A 119 5.30 17.13 -0.84
N ARG A 120 4.06 17.61 -0.71
CA ARG A 120 3.75 19.06 -0.63
C ARG A 120 3.73 19.63 0.78
N ALA A 121 3.60 18.80 1.81
CA ALA A 121 3.62 19.28 3.18
C ALA A 121 5.04 19.51 3.71
N PRO A 122 5.23 20.44 4.66
CA PRO A 122 6.52 20.63 5.32
C PRO A 122 7.03 19.37 6.01
N ALA A 123 8.36 19.26 6.16
CA ALA A 123 9.02 18.13 6.80
C ALA A 123 8.51 17.82 8.23
N LYS A 124 8.06 18.84 8.98
CA LYS A 124 7.47 18.64 10.32
C LYS A 124 6.16 17.85 10.27
N THR A 125 5.27 18.21 9.35
CA THR A 125 3.96 17.56 9.15
C THR A 125 4.11 16.15 8.58
N GLN A 126 5.06 15.97 7.65
CA GLN A 126 5.46 14.64 7.19
C GLN A 126 5.97 13.78 8.35
N SER A 127 6.87 14.32 9.19
CA SER A 127 7.43 13.57 10.33
C SER A 127 6.36 13.14 11.32
N ALA A 128 5.37 14.00 11.59
CA ALA A 128 4.22 13.67 12.42
C ALA A 128 3.41 12.48 11.85
N LEU A 129 3.14 12.47 10.54
CA LEU A 129 2.48 11.34 9.88
C LEU A 129 3.32 10.05 10.00
N PHE A 130 4.63 10.14 9.78
CA PHE A 130 5.53 8.98 9.84
C PHE A 130 5.69 8.40 11.24
N GLU A 131 5.59 9.23 12.28
CA GLU A 131 5.52 8.77 13.66
C GLU A 131 4.28 7.92 13.89
N VAL A 132 3.11 8.35 13.39
CA VAL A 132 1.86 7.57 13.48
C VAL A 132 1.97 6.26 12.69
N MET A 133 2.64 6.28 11.54
CA MET A 133 2.88 5.08 10.74
C MET A 133 3.72 4.03 11.47
N GLU A 134 4.76 4.45 12.18
CA GLU A 134 5.69 3.54 12.87
C GLU A 134 5.12 3.08 14.23
N GLU A 135 4.64 4.02 15.04
CA GLU A 135 4.23 3.76 16.43
C GLU A 135 2.77 3.33 16.56
N ARG A 136 1.95 3.51 15.51
CA ARG A 136 0.50 3.25 15.51
C ARG A 136 -0.24 3.90 16.67
N GLN A 137 0.22 5.08 17.07
CA GLN A 137 -0.39 5.87 18.12
C GLN A 137 -0.10 7.35 17.91
N VAL A 138 -0.94 8.20 18.50
CA VAL A 138 -0.78 9.65 18.55
C VAL A 138 -0.75 10.05 20.02
N SER A 139 0.24 10.84 20.43
CA SER A 139 0.33 11.39 21.78
C SER A 139 0.15 12.90 21.72
N ILE A 140 -0.96 13.40 22.26
CA ILE A 140 -1.28 14.83 22.33
C ILE A 140 -1.64 15.16 23.79
N ASP A 141 -1.07 16.23 24.32
CA ASP A 141 -1.31 16.73 25.69
C ASP A 141 -1.17 15.65 26.77
N GLY A 142 -0.16 14.78 26.63
CA GLY A 142 0.11 13.68 27.57
C GLY A 142 -0.84 12.49 27.46
N THR A 143 -1.85 12.53 26.58
CA THR A 143 -2.76 11.41 26.35
C THR A 143 -2.41 10.68 25.05
N THR A 144 -2.03 9.40 25.18
CA THR A 144 -1.73 8.53 24.03
C THR A 144 -3.00 7.83 23.54
N ARG A 145 -3.21 7.86 22.23
CA ARG A 145 -4.35 7.23 21.53
C ARG A 145 -3.83 6.29 20.47
N ARG A 146 -4.18 5.01 20.56
CA ARG A 146 -3.77 3.98 19.60
C ARG A 146 -4.68 3.97 18.38
N MET A 147 -4.09 3.66 17.22
CA MET A 147 -4.84 3.44 15.99
C MET A 147 -5.59 2.09 16.07
N GLY A 148 -6.59 1.92 15.20
CA GLY A 148 -7.32 0.65 15.10
C GLY A 148 -6.44 -0.50 14.60
N GLU A 149 -6.89 -1.73 14.80
CA GLU A 149 -6.18 -2.92 14.29
C GLU A 149 -6.11 -2.95 12.76
N LEU A 150 -7.20 -2.51 12.10
CA LEU A 150 -7.21 -2.23 10.67
C LEU A 150 -6.77 -0.78 10.47
N TYR A 151 -5.49 -0.57 10.18
CA TYR A 151 -4.93 0.76 9.93
C TYR A 151 -3.97 0.75 8.75
N THR A 152 -4.36 1.41 7.65
CA THR A 152 -3.53 1.52 6.44
C THR A 152 -3.53 2.95 5.93
N ILE A 153 -2.33 3.52 5.79
CA ILE A 153 -2.11 4.80 5.10
C ILE A 153 -1.80 4.51 3.64
N MET A 154 -2.56 5.14 2.75
CA MET A 154 -2.32 5.21 1.32
C MET A 154 -1.85 6.63 1.00
N ALA A 155 -0.55 6.81 0.78
CA ALA A 155 -0.01 8.11 0.40
C ALA A 155 0.09 8.21 -1.12
N THR A 156 -0.20 9.38 -1.70
CA THR A 156 0.03 9.64 -3.12
C THR A 156 1.12 10.69 -3.30
N GLN A 157 1.89 10.57 -4.37
CA GLN A 157 2.83 11.59 -4.79
C GLN A 157 2.81 11.76 -6.31
N ASN A 158 3.00 13.00 -6.76
CA ASN A 158 3.12 13.34 -8.17
C ASN A 158 4.61 13.60 -8.49
N PRO A 159 5.25 12.78 -9.35
CA PRO A 159 6.68 12.92 -9.63
C PRO A 159 7.04 14.15 -10.48
N VAL A 160 6.06 14.76 -11.17
CA VAL A 160 6.30 15.85 -12.13
C VAL A 160 6.30 17.24 -11.46
N GLU A 161 5.79 17.34 -10.24
CA GLU A 161 5.58 18.62 -9.55
C GLU A 161 6.88 19.12 -8.92
N GLN A 162 7.50 20.13 -9.52
CA GLN A 162 8.81 20.67 -9.10
C GLN A 162 8.70 21.85 -8.12
N GLU A 163 7.56 22.51 -8.04
CA GLU A 163 7.40 23.72 -7.23
C GLU A 163 6.79 23.38 -5.85
N GLY A 164 7.46 23.81 -4.78
CA GLY A 164 6.97 23.62 -3.41
C GLY A 164 6.95 22.17 -2.92
N THR A 165 7.78 21.28 -3.49
CA THR A 165 7.85 19.87 -3.08
C THR A 165 9.08 19.57 -2.21
N TYR A 166 8.85 18.78 -1.16
CA TYR A 166 9.84 18.25 -0.24
C TYR A 166 10.04 16.77 -0.55
N LYS A 167 11.22 16.43 -1.05
CA LYS A 167 11.59 15.02 -1.30
C LYS A 167 11.55 14.24 0.01
N LEU A 168 10.89 13.08 -0.02
CA LEU A 168 10.88 12.15 1.11
C LEU A 168 12.28 11.54 1.27
N PRO A 169 12.91 11.63 2.45
CA PRO A 169 14.15 10.93 2.71
C PRO A 169 13.97 9.41 2.57
N GLU A 170 15.03 8.71 2.16
CA GLU A 170 15.02 7.24 2.00
C GLU A 170 14.59 6.50 3.28
N ALA A 171 14.99 7.01 4.44
CA ALA A 171 14.59 6.46 5.74
C ALA A 171 13.08 6.59 6.01
N GLN A 172 12.39 7.56 5.38
CA GLN A 172 10.94 7.69 5.43
C GLN A 172 10.26 6.79 4.40
N LEU A 173 10.82 6.70 3.18
CA LEU A 173 10.32 5.79 2.16
C LEU A 173 10.33 4.33 2.62
N ASP A 174 11.36 3.90 3.35
CA ASP A 174 11.47 2.52 3.87
C ASP A 174 10.31 2.10 4.79
N ARG A 175 9.58 3.08 5.37
CA ARG A 175 8.38 2.83 6.20
C ARG A 175 7.16 2.38 5.38
N PHE A 176 7.13 2.67 4.08
CA PHE A 176 6.09 2.12 3.20
C PHE A 176 6.41 0.66 2.87
N LEU A 177 5.42 -0.21 3.04
CA LEU A 177 5.54 -1.63 2.69
C LEU A 177 5.79 -1.76 1.18
N MET A 178 4.98 -1.07 0.38
CA MET A 178 5.07 -1.02 -1.08
C MET A 178 5.09 0.42 -1.60
N LYS A 179 5.83 0.63 -2.67
CA LYS A 179 5.63 1.74 -3.61
C LYS A 179 4.98 1.18 -4.86
N ILE A 180 3.97 1.85 -5.41
CA ILE A 180 3.26 1.47 -6.64
C ILE A 180 3.32 2.65 -7.60
N THR A 181 3.72 2.39 -8.84
CA THR A 181 3.68 3.39 -9.91
C THR A 181 2.47 3.15 -10.79
N VAL A 182 1.65 4.17 -10.99
CA VAL A 182 0.45 4.16 -11.83
C VAL A 182 0.68 5.10 -13.01
N ASP A 183 0.77 4.52 -14.20
CA ASP A 183 0.94 5.22 -15.47
C ASP A 183 -0.43 5.64 -16.04
N TYR A 184 -0.41 6.42 -17.13
CA TYR A 184 -1.63 6.70 -17.88
C TYR A 184 -2.26 5.40 -18.41
N PRO A 185 -3.61 5.35 -18.51
CA PRO A 185 -4.28 4.21 -19.12
C PRO A 185 -3.79 4.02 -20.57
N SER A 186 -3.83 2.78 -21.03
CA SER A 186 -3.66 2.46 -22.44
C SER A 186 -4.78 3.11 -23.26
N LEU A 187 -4.57 3.23 -24.58
CA LEU A 187 -5.59 3.78 -25.48
C LEU A 187 -6.93 3.04 -25.36
N GLU A 188 -6.90 1.71 -25.24
CA GLU A 188 -8.11 0.88 -25.09
C GLU A 188 -8.84 1.16 -23.77
N GLU A 189 -8.09 1.28 -22.67
CA GLU A 189 -8.63 1.63 -21.36
C GLU A 189 -9.20 3.06 -21.36
N GLU A 190 -8.51 4.00 -22.00
CA GLU A 190 -8.95 5.40 -22.13
C GLU A 190 -10.22 5.50 -22.96
N VAL A 191 -10.31 4.78 -24.09
CA VAL A 191 -11.55 4.67 -24.87
C VAL A 191 -12.68 4.09 -24.01
N SER A 192 -12.43 3.03 -23.23
CA SER A 192 -13.44 2.47 -22.33
C SER A 192 -13.89 3.47 -21.25
N ILE A 193 -12.98 4.27 -20.71
CA ILE A 193 -13.32 5.37 -19.79
C ILE A 193 -14.22 6.38 -20.49
N LEU A 194 -13.88 6.80 -21.71
CA LEU A 194 -14.68 7.75 -22.50
C LEU A 194 -16.07 7.19 -22.82
N GLU A 195 -16.18 5.93 -23.22
CA GLU A 195 -17.46 5.26 -23.51
C GLU A 195 -18.36 5.23 -22.27
N ARG A 196 -17.80 4.88 -21.10
CA ARG A 196 -18.54 4.87 -19.82
C ARG A 196 -19.03 6.27 -19.43
N HIS A 197 -18.20 7.29 -19.61
CA HIS A 197 -18.58 8.68 -19.37
C HIS A 197 -19.62 9.19 -20.37
N HIS A 198 -19.50 8.86 -21.66
CA HIS A 198 -20.38 9.30 -22.73
C HIS A 198 -21.78 8.68 -22.64
N ALA A 199 -21.86 7.40 -22.29
CA ALA A 199 -23.12 6.67 -22.23
C ALA A 199 -24.11 7.20 -21.17
N ASN A 200 -23.70 8.16 -20.31
CA ASN A 200 -24.43 8.53 -19.08
C ASN A 200 -24.85 7.30 -18.26
N ALA A 201 -24.21 6.14 -18.51
CA ALA A 201 -24.32 4.97 -17.68
C ALA A 201 -23.97 5.49 -16.31
N ALA A 202 -24.92 5.46 -15.38
CA ALA A 202 -24.73 5.98 -14.05
C ALA A 202 -23.46 5.33 -13.51
N LEU A 203 -22.32 6.03 -13.60
CA LEU A 203 -21.06 5.58 -13.04
C LEU A 203 -21.43 5.21 -11.63
N VAL A 204 -21.32 3.92 -11.28
CA VAL A 204 -21.87 3.38 -10.03
C VAL A 204 -21.48 4.36 -8.95
N LYS A 205 -22.47 5.10 -8.43
CA LYS A 205 -22.13 6.18 -7.53
C LYS A 205 -21.49 5.48 -6.35
N LEU A 206 -20.39 6.04 -5.85
CA LEU A 206 -19.76 5.52 -4.64
C LEU A 206 -20.77 5.28 -3.51
N LYS A 207 -21.91 6.01 -3.49
CA LYS A 207 -23.00 5.85 -2.53
C LYS A 207 -23.83 4.56 -2.69
N ASP A 208 -23.83 3.95 -3.86
CA ASP A 208 -24.63 2.78 -4.21
C ASP A 208 -23.82 1.47 -4.07
N VAL A 209 -22.52 1.58 -3.85
CA VAL A 209 -21.63 0.44 -3.56
C VAL A 209 -21.90 -0.05 -2.14
N SER A 210 -22.26 -1.32 -1.96
CA SER A 210 -22.39 -1.96 -0.65
C SER A 210 -21.08 -2.64 -0.24
N PRO A 211 -20.74 -2.66 1.05
CA PRO A 211 -19.60 -3.44 1.54
C PRO A 211 -19.74 -4.93 1.15
N VAL A 212 -18.64 -5.54 0.73
CA VAL A 212 -18.56 -6.95 0.33
C VAL A 212 -17.85 -7.78 1.40
N ILE A 213 -16.83 -7.18 2.03
CA ILE A 213 -16.05 -7.76 3.11
C ILE A 213 -16.18 -6.81 4.30
N THR A 214 -16.36 -7.36 5.49
CA THR A 214 -16.39 -6.55 6.72
C THR A 214 -14.98 -6.34 7.27
N ARG A 215 -14.82 -5.33 8.13
CA ARG A 215 -13.56 -5.10 8.84
C ARG A 215 -13.08 -6.33 9.62
N ASP A 216 -13.98 -7.01 10.33
CA ASP A 216 -13.63 -8.18 11.15
C ASP A 216 -13.19 -9.37 10.29
N GLU A 217 -13.78 -9.53 9.10
CA GLU A 217 -13.35 -10.53 8.12
C GLU A 217 -11.94 -10.23 7.61
N ILE A 218 -11.60 -8.97 7.31
CA ILE A 218 -10.22 -8.57 6.97
C ILE A 218 -9.26 -8.95 8.09
N LEU A 219 -9.60 -8.68 9.35
CA LEU A 219 -8.76 -9.02 10.50
C LEU A 219 -8.58 -10.54 10.67
N ALA A 220 -9.64 -11.32 10.46
CA ALA A 220 -9.56 -12.78 10.45
C ALA A 220 -8.59 -13.29 9.36
N LEU A 221 -8.59 -12.67 8.18
CA LEU A 221 -7.68 -13.03 7.09
C LEU A 221 -6.24 -12.65 7.37
N ARG A 222 -6.02 -11.50 8.03
CA ARG A 222 -4.68 -11.15 8.53
C ARG A 222 -4.16 -12.19 9.50
N ALA A 223 -5.01 -12.70 10.40
CA ALA A 223 -4.64 -13.77 11.31
C ALA A 223 -4.27 -15.07 10.56
N MET A 224 -4.99 -15.39 9.47
CA MET A 224 -4.70 -16.53 8.61
C MET A 224 -3.33 -16.45 7.92
N MET A 225 -2.76 -15.26 7.70
CA MET A 225 -1.40 -15.11 7.13
C MET A 225 -0.32 -15.83 7.94
N ASN A 226 -0.52 -15.98 9.26
CA ASN A 226 0.41 -16.71 10.12
C ASN A 226 0.46 -18.20 9.78
N HIS A 227 -0.62 -18.75 9.23
CA HIS A 227 -0.75 -20.15 8.82
C HIS A 227 -0.34 -20.41 7.38
N VAL A 228 -0.08 -19.37 6.57
CA VAL A 228 0.38 -19.53 5.20
C VAL A 228 1.78 -20.15 5.19
N PHE A 229 1.90 -21.31 4.54
CA PHE A 229 3.13 -22.06 4.43
C PHE A 229 4.13 -21.37 3.50
N VAL A 230 5.38 -21.27 3.94
CA VAL A 230 6.50 -20.78 3.13
C VAL A 230 7.63 -21.78 3.28
N ASP A 231 7.96 -22.47 2.20
CA ASP A 231 9.05 -23.44 2.20
C ASP A 231 10.40 -22.75 2.48
N ARG A 232 11.32 -23.49 3.10
CA ARG A 232 12.67 -22.98 3.42
C ARG A 232 13.43 -22.51 2.18
N THR A 233 13.25 -23.17 1.03
CA THR A 233 13.88 -22.78 -0.24
C THR A 233 13.36 -21.43 -0.72
N LEU A 234 12.09 -21.09 -0.49
CA LEU A 234 11.52 -19.79 -0.80
C LEU A 234 12.02 -18.69 0.13
N LEU A 235 12.21 -18.99 1.43
CA LEU A 235 12.87 -18.07 2.36
C LEU A 235 14.30 -17.74 1.90
N GLN A 236 15.04 -18.77 1.46
CA GLN A 236 16.37 -18.57 0.87
C GLN A 236 16.31 -17.75 -0.43
N TYR A 237 15.32 -18.00 -1.29
CA TYR A 237 15.12 -17.24 -2.52
C TYR A 237 14.88 -15.75 -2.24
N ILE A 238 14.00 -15.41 -1.29
CA ILE A 238 13.77 -14.03 -0.81
C ILE A 238 15.07 -13.39 -0.32
N ALA A 239 15.84 -14.12 0.51
CA ALA A 239 17.10 -13.62 1.05
C ALA A 239 18.15 -13.39 -0.06
N LEU A 240 18.23 -14.29 -1.04
CA LEU A 240 19.14 -14.17 -2.19
C LEU A 240 18.81 -12.97 -3.07
N ILE A 241 17.52 -12.72 -3.35
CA ILE A 241 17.09 -11.52 -4.08
C ILE A 241 17.59 -10.26 -3.37
N VAL A 242 17.34 -10.15 -2.06
CA VAL A 242 17.77 -8.98 -1.28
C VAL A 242 19.29 -8.87 -1.22
N GLN A 243 20.01 -9.99 -1.07
CA GLN A 243 21.48 -10.00 -1.08
C GLN A 243 22.04 -9.53 -2.44
N GLN A 244 21.44 -9.95 -3.55
CA GLN A 244 21.85 -9.50 -4.89
C GLN A 244 21.76 -7.98 -5.05
N THR A 245 20.81 -7.32 -4.39
CA THR A 245 20.73 -5.85 -4.41
C THR A 245 21.95 -5.17 -3.79
N ARG A 246 22.60 -5.81 -2.80
CA ARG A 246 23.78 -5.26 -2.11
C ARG A 246 25.09 -5.56 -2.83
N THR A 247 25.11 -6.57 -3.70
CA THR A 247 26.28 -6.97 -4.48
C THR A 247 26.28 -6.42 -5.91
N SER A 248 25.17 -5.80 -6.34
CA SER A 248 25.03 -5.26 -7.69
C SER A 248 25.85 -3.98 -7.86
N LYS A 249 26.63 -3.89 -8.95
CA LYS A 249 27.39 -2.68 -9.29
C LYS A 249 26.51 -1.48 -9.64
N ALA A 250 25.26 -1.71 -10.03
CA ALA A 250 24.30 -0.65 -10.36
C ALA A 250 23.63 -0.03 -9.13
N VAL A 251 23.87 -0.58 -7.93
CA VAL A 251 23.22 -0.19 -6.69
C VAL A 251 24.26 0.35 -5.72
N PHE A 252 24.14 1.63 -5.37
CA PHE A 252 24.97 2.28 -4.35
C PHE A 252 24.60 1.80 -2.94
N LEU A 253 23.30 1.73 -2.64
CA LEU A 253 22.79 1.21 -1.37
C LEU A 253 21.66 0.22 -1.63
N GLY A 254 21.90 -1.04 -1.27
CA GLY A 254 20.94 -2.13 -1.42
C GLY A 254 19.92 -2.22 -0.28
N ALA A 255 18.90 -3.05 -0.48
CA ALA A 255 17.77 -3.14 0.45
C ALA A 255 18.15 -3.79 1.79
N SER A 256 17.53 -3.33 2.88
CA SER A 256 17.75 -3.82 4.25
C SER A 256 17.05 -5.17 4.51
N PRO A 257 17.32 -5.87 5.64
CA PRO A 257 16.56 -7.06 6.01
C PRO A 257 15.05 -6.82 6.18
N ARG A 258 14.62 -5.56 6.42
CA ARG A 258 13.19 -5.20 6.43
C ARG A 258 12.54 -5.51 5.09
N ALA A 259 13.27 -5.36 3.98
CA ALA A 259 12.78 -5.72 2.66
C ALA A 259 12.51 -7.23 2.54
N SER A 260 13.35 -8.10 3.11
CA SER A 260 13.13 -9.55 3.09
C SER A 260 11.84 -9.92 3.84
N VAL A 261 11.63 -9.32 5.02
CA VAL A 261 10.40 -9.54 5.81
C VAL A 261 9.18 -8.98 5.05
N ALA A 262 9.29 -7.77 4.51
CA ALA A 262 8.23 -7.14 3.73
C ALA A 262 7.83 -8.00 2.51
N MET A 263 8.81 -8.51 1.74
CA MET A 263 8.54 -9.38 0.60
C MET A 263 7.84 -10.67 1.04
N MET A 264 8.27 -11.29 2.14
CA MET A 264 7.63 -12.49 2.69
C MET A 264 6.17 -12.21 3.08
N GLN A 265 5.90 -11.14 3.82
CA GLN A 265 4.54 -10.78 4.23
C GLN A 265 3.65 -10.46 3.03
N CYS A 266 4.17 -9.73 2.05
CA CYS A 266 3.45 -9.43 0.82
C CYS A 266 3.17 -10.69 0.00
N ALA A 267 4.12 -11.63 -0.09
CA ALA A 267 3.93 -12.88 -0.83
C ALA A 267 2.88 -13.77 -0.16
N LYS A 268 2.86 -13.83 1.18
CA LYS A 268 1.82 -14.52 1.95
C LYS A 268 0.44 -13.92 1.73
N ALA A 269 0.33 -12.59 1.84
CA ALA A 269 -0.92 -11.86 1.61
C ALA A 269 -1.43 -12.05 0.18
N TYR A 270 -0.52 -12.01 -0.81
CA TYR A 270 -0.87 -12.23 -2.21
C TYR A 270 -1.30 -13.68 -2.47
N ALA A 271 -0.62 -14.68 -1.88
CA ALA A 271 -1.04 -16.07 -1.99
C ALA A 271 -2.48 -16.29 -1.46
N LEU A 272 -2.81 -15.70 -0.29
CA LEU A 272 -4.19 -15.73 0.24
C LEU A 272 -5.17 -15.03 -0.68
N LEU A 273 -4.80 -13.88 -1.26
CA LEU A 273 -5.63 -13.17 -2.23
C LEU A 273 -5.94 -14.03 -3.47
N GLN A 274 -5.01 -14.91 -3.85
CA GLN A 274 -5.17 -15.90 -4.92
C GLN A 274 -5.87 -17.20 -4.45
N GLY A 275 -6.36 -17.25 -3.21
CA GLY A 275 -7.06 -18.42 -2.66
C GLY A 275 -6.15 -19.58 -2.29
N ARG A 276 -4.85 -19.34 -2.03
CA ARG A 276 -3.86 -20.34 -1.65
C ARG A 276 -3.34 -20.12 -0.24
N ASP A 277 -3.09 -21.21 0.47
CA ASP A 277 -2.49 -21.26 1.82
C ASP A 277 -0.98 -21.54 1.79
N PHE A 278 -0.33 -21.47 0.62
CA PHE A 278 1.11 -21.60 0.45
C PHE A 278 1.65 -20.58 -0.57
N VAL A 279 2.87 -20.11 -0.32
CA VAL A 279 3.58 -19.19 -1.22
C VAL A 279 4.25 -19.96 -2.36
N THR A 280 4.23 -19.38 -3.55
CA THR A 280 4.96 -19.85 -4.73
C THR A 280 6.03 -18.84 -5.15
N PRO A 281 7.02 -19.23 -5.98
CA PRO A 281 8.01 -18.29 -6.49
C PRO A 281 7.40 -17.11 -7.26
N GLU A 282 6.31 -17.32 -7.98
CA GLU A 282 5.63 -16.28 -8.76
C GLU A 282 5.00 -15.21 -7.86
N ASP A 283 4.54 -15.56 -6.67
CA ASP A 283 4.05 -14.59 -5.67
C ASP A 283 5.17 -13.63 -5.24
N ILE A 284 6.36 -14.18 -4.99
CA ILE A 284 7.55 -13.41 -4.59
C ILE A 284 7.99 -12.49 -5.73
N LYS A 285 8.08 -13.01 -6.95
CA LYS A 285 8.44 -12.22 -8.13
C LYS A 285 7.43 -11.11 -8.41
N PHE A 286 6.14 -11.35 -8.19
CA PHE A 286 5.10 -10.36 -8.41
C PHE A 286 5.24 -9.17 -7.44
N VAL A 287 5.47 -9.42 -6.15
CA VAL A 287 5.52 -8.35 -5.13
C VAL A 287 6.89 -7.68 -5.03
N ALA A 288 7.98 -8.38 -5.35
CA ALA A 288 9.35 -7.90 -5.13
C ALA A 288 9.65 -6.53 -5.76
N PRO A 289 9.24 -6.21 -7.01
CA PRO A 289 9.43 -4.87 -7.60
C PRO A 289 8.85 -3.75 -6.75
N TYR A 290 7.67 -3.96 -6.16
CA TYR A 290 6.94 -2.95 -5.39
C TYR A 290 7.49 -2.77 -3.97
N VAL A 291 8.12 -3.82 -3.44
CA VAL A 291 8.78 -3.78 -2.13
C VAL A 291 10.19 -3.20 -2.25
N LEU A 292 10.91 -3.46 -3.34
CA LEU A 292 12.32 -3.08 -3.45
C LEU A 292 12.56 -1.72 -4.09
N GLN A 293 11.70 -1.25 -5.00
CA GLN A 293 12.02 -0.08 -5.83
C GLN A 293 12.34 1.21 -5.05
N HIS A 294 11.77 1.39 -3.86
CA HIS A 294 12.01 2.55 -2.98
C HIS A 294 12.99 2.26 -1.84
N ARG A 295 13.66 1.10 -1.89
CA ARG A 295 14.67 0.66 -0.94
C ARG A 295 16.05 0.49 -1.59
N LEU A 296 16.19 0.98 -2.82
CA LEU A 296 17.41 0.90 -3.60
C LEU A 296 17.85 2.30 -4.01
N ILE A 297 19.08 2.66 -3.67
CA ILE A 297 19.74 3.85 -4.19
C ILE A 297 20.67 3.39 -5.31
N LEU A 298 20.47 3.90 -6.52
CA LEU A 298 21.31 3.57 -7.66
C LEU A 298 22.61 4.35 -7.64
N THR A 299 23.62 3.85 -8.35
CA THR A 299 24.83 4.64 -8.60
C THR A 299 24.56 5.71 -9.66
N ALA A 300 25.32 6.80 -9.64
CA ALA A 300 25.18 7.88 -10.61
C ALA A 300 25.40 7.38 -12.06
N GLU A 301 26.32 6.42 -12.26
CA GLU A 301 26.55 5.83 -13.57
C GLU A 301 25.33 5.05 -14.07
N ALA A 302 24.68 4.27 -13.19
CA ALA A 302 23.48 3.53 -13.55
C ALA A 302 22.31 4.47 -13.91
N GLU A 303 22.14 5.56 -13.18
CA GLU A 303 21.14 6.59 -13.50
C GLU A 303 21.44 7.26 -14.84
N MET A 304 22.70 7.60 -15.11
CA MET A 304 23.14 8.17 -16.40
C MET A 304 22.91 7.21 -17.58
N GLU A 305 23.05 5.91 -17.37
CA GLU A 305 22.73 4.87 -18.35
C GLU A 305 21.21 4.64 -18.53
N GLY A 306 20.35 5.38 -17.81
CA GLY A 306 18.90 5.31 -17.92
C GLY A 306 18.27 4.13 -17.18
N TYR A 307 18.99 3.52 -16.22
CA TYR A 307 18.40 2.54 -15.32
C TYR A 307 17.47 3.22 -14.32
N SER A 308 16.31 2.60 -14.09
CA SER A 308 15.42 2.95 -12.98
C SER A 308 15.46 1.87 -11.91
N PRO A 309 15.13 2.18 -10.64
CA PRO A 309 15.08 1.18 -9.57
C PRO A 309 14.19 -0.01 -9.91
N VAL A 310 13.07 0.23 -10.62
CA VAL A 310 12.17 -0.81 -11.12
C VAL A 310 12.87 -1.74 -12.13
N LYS A 311 13.57 -1.18 -13.12
CA LYS A 311 14.31 -1.97 -14.13
C LYS A 311 15.43 -2.79 -13.49
N VAL A 312 16.20 -2.18 -12.58
CA VAL A 312 17.27 -2.86 -11.84
C VAL A 312 16.70 -4.00 -11.01
N THR A 313 15.60 -3.76 -10.30
CA THR A 313 14.95 -4.79 -9.49
C THR A 313 14.51 -5.99 -10.32
N ARG A 314 13.82 -5.76 -11.45
CA ARG A 314 13.40 -6.85 -12.35
C ARG A 314 14.59 -7.68 -12.82
N ARG A 315 15.65 -7.00 -13.29
CA ARG A 315 16.89 -7.68 -13.73
C ARG A 315 17.57 -8.49 -12.63
N LEU A 316 17.54 -8.00 -11.38
CA LEU A 316 18.10 -8.71 -10.24
C LEU A 316 17.28 -9.95 -9.89
N ILE A 317 15.94 -9.85 -9.94
CA ILE A 317 15.03 -10.98 -9.71
C ILE A 317 15.26 -12.07 -10.77
N ASP A 318 15.35 -11.69 -12.05
CA ASP A 318 15.54 -12.64 -13.17
C ASP A 318 16.89 -13.36 -13.12
N LYS A 319 17.88 -12.78 -12.44
CA LYS A 319 19.21 -13.38 -12.27
C LYS A 319 19.25 -14.45 -11.17
N VAL A 320 18.34 -14.40 -10.19
CA VAL A 320 18.30 -15.40 -9.13
C VAL A 320 17.54 -16.63 -9.62
N GLU A 321 18.21 -17.77 -9.64
CA GLU A 321 17.57 -19.03 -10.01
C GLU A 321 16.37 -19.33 -9.11
N VAL A 322 15.25 -19.68 -9.76
CA VAL A 322 14.03 -20.07 -9.06
C VAL A 322 14.27 -21.44 -8.42
N PRO A 323 13.99 -21.62 -7.11
CA PRO A 323 14.10 -22.93 -6.48
C PRO A 323 13.18 -23.94 -7.17
N LYS A 324 13.68 -25.18 -7.35
CA LYS A 324 12.95 -26.29 -7.95
C LYS A 324 11.99 -26.95 -6.98
#